data_AF-A0A830FGL4-F1
#
_entry.id   AF-A0A830FGL4-F1
#
_cell.length_a   1.000
_cell.length_b   1.000
_cell.length_c   1.000
_cell.angle_alpha   90.00
_cell.angle_beta   90.00
_cell.angle_gamma   90.00
#
_symmetry.space_group_name_H-M   'P 1'
#
loop_
_entity.id
_entity.type
_entity.pdbx_description
1 polymer ?
#
loop_
_entity_poly.entity_id
_entity_poly.type
_entity_poly.pdbx_seq_one_letter_code
_entity_poly.pdbx_strand_id
1 'polypeptide(L)' 'MTGRPLDVLEEALQSPVTVHLKDGEFHEGVLTGYDQHMNLVLEDGEDTIVIRGDNVVTIQP' A
#
# COMPACT_ATOMS: atom_id res chain seq x y z
N MET A 1 1.65 -21.07 -8.74
CA MET A 1 1.97 -19.80 -9.42
C MET A 1 1.11 -18.73 -8.79
N THR A 2 1.56 -18.11 -7.72
CA THR A 2 0.85 -16.97 -7.12
C THR A 2 1.91 -15.91 -6.92
N GLY A 3 2.17 -15.22 -8.02
CA GLY A 3 3.21 -14.19 -8.15
C GLY A 3 2.61 -12.96 -8.82
N ARG A 4 1.30 -12.78 -8.71
CA ARG A 4 0.67 -11.54 -9.17
C ARG A 4 0.89 -10.50 -8.08
N PRO A 5 1.23 -9.26 -8.44
CA PRO A 5 1.45 -8.20 -7.46
C PRO A 5 0.31 -8.04 -6.43
N LEU A 6 -0.94 -8.26 -6.86
CA LEU A 6 -2.11 -8.17 -5.99
C LEU A 6 -2.20 -9.33 -4.98
N ASP A 7 -1.62 -10.50 -5.26
CA ASP A 7 -1.59 -11.61 -4.31
C ASP A 7 -0.70 -11.25 -3.10
N VAL A 8 0.42 -10.55 -3.36
CA VAL A 8 1.31 -10.06 -2.31
C VAL A 8 0.64 -8.99 -1.45
N LEU A 9 -0.20 -8.14 -2.05
CA LEU A 9 -0.97 -7.13 -1.30
C LEU A 9 -2.08 -7.76 -0.45
N GLU A 10 -2.73 -8.82 -0.94
CA GLU A 10 -3.66 -9.61 -0.13
C GLU A 10 -2.96 -10.23 1.08
N GLU A 11 -1.77 -10.80 0.87
CA GLU A 11 -0.95 -11.38 1.94
C GLU A 11 -0.44 -10.33 2.95
N ALA A 12 -0.21 -9.10 2.50
CA ALA A 12 0.22 -7.97 3.32
C ALA A 12 -0.94 -7.23 4.01
N LEU A 13 -2.20 -7.62 3.77
CA LEU A 13 -3.34 -6.99 4.41
C LEU A 13 -3.25 -7.14 5.94
N GLN A 14 -3.60 -6.08 6.67
CA GLN A 14 -3.47 -5.97 8.12
C GLN A 14 -2.01 -6.04 8.64
N SER A 15 -1.03 -5.84 7.76
CA SER A 15 0.40 -5.78 8.12
C SER A 15 0.98 -4.38 7.86
N PRO A 16 2.03 -3.97 8.59
CA PRO A 16 2.72 -2.72 8.34
C PRO A 16 3.44 -2.77 6.98
N VAL A 17 3.30 -1.72 6.18
CA VAL A 17 3.93 -1.58 4.87
C VAL A 17 4.54 -0.19 4.72
N THR A 18 5.55 -0.08 3.86
CA THR A 18 6.12 1.20 3.42
C THR A 18 5.80 1.43 1.95
N VAL A 19 5.20 2.57 1.63
CA VAL A 19 4.80 2.94 0.26
C VAL A 19 5.62 4.16 -0.18
N HIS A 20 6.32 4.05 -1.30
CA HIS A 20 7.04 5.17 -1.90
C HIS A 20 6.27 5.76 -3.07
N LEU A 21 6.23 7.09 -3.13
CA LEU A 21 5.54 7.87 -4.15
C LEU A 21 6.51 8.47 -5.18
N LYS A 22 5.95 8.92 -6.31
CA LYS A 22 6.71 9.48 -7.44
C LYS A 22 7.47 10.77 -7.13
N ASP A 23 7.00 11.55 -6.17
CA ASP A 23 7.62 12.80 -5.71
C ASP A 23 8.78 12.56 -4.74
N GLY A 24 9.01 11.32 -4.33
CA GLY A 24 10.05 10.93 -3.37
C GLY A 24 9.56 10.90 -1.92
N GLU A 25 8.29 11.23 -1.66
CA GLU A 25 7.68 10.99 -0.35
C GLU A 25 7.44 9.50 -0.12
N PHE A 26 7.33 9.12 1.15
CA PHE A 26 6.93 7.79 1.55
C PHE A 26 5.98 7.84 2.74
N HIS A 27 5.12 6.84 2.82
CA HIS A 27 4.20 6.64 3.94
C HIS A 27 4.40 5.25 4.53
N GLU A 28 4.38 5.18 5.86
CA GLU A 28 4.39 3.94 6.62
C GLU A 28 3.05 3.81 7.32
N GLY A 29 2.51 2.60 7.38
CA GLY A 29 1.25 2.33 8.03
C GLY A 29 0.78 0.91 7.81
N VAL A 30 -0.29 0.51 8.49
CA VAL A 30 -0.92 -0.79 8.31
C VAL A 30 -1.78 -0.78 7.06
N LEU A 31 -1.54 -1.70 6.12
CA LEU A 31 -2.35 -1.84 4.91
C LEU A 31 -3.73 -2.38 5.27
N THR A 32 -4.77 -1.55 5.22
CA THR A 32 -6.14 -1.97 5.58
C THR A 32 -7.04 -2.21 4.38
N GLY A 33 -6.62 -1.77 3.19
CA GLY A 33 -7.35 -2.05 1.96
C GLY A 33 -6.56 -1.71 0.71
N TYR A 34 -6.94 -2.33 -0.40
CA TYR A 34 -6.42 -2.03 -1.73
C TYR A 34 -7.43 -2.35 -2.82
N ASP A 35 -7.16 -1.90 -4.06
CA ASP A 35 -7.95 -2.26 -5.23
C ASP A 35 -7.10 -2.66 -6.45
N GLN A 36 -7.76 -3.02 -7.55
CA GLN A 36 -7.12 -3.42 -8.81
C GLN A 36 -6.30 -2.30 -9.49
N HIS A 37 -6.50 -1.04 -9.10
CA HIS A 37 -5.73 0.10 -9.58
C HIS A 37 -4.51 0.38 -8.70
N MET A 38 -4.30 -0.44 -7.66
CA MET A 38 -3.29 -0.25 -6.62
C MET A 38 -3.51 1.03 -5.80
N ASN A 39 -4.76 1.50 -5.68
CA ASN A 39 -5.07 2.44 -4.62
C ASN A 39 -4.93 1.71 -3.28
N LEU A 40 -4.33 2.37 -2.29
CA LEU A 40 -4.03 1.78 -0.98
C LEU A 40 -4.70 2.59 0.12
N VAL A 41 -5.13 1.90 1.16
CA VAL A 41 -5.58 2.50 2.41
C VAL A 41 -4.60 2.06 3.49
N LEU A 42 -3.94 3.03 4.12
CA LEU A 42 -3.04 2.81 5.23
C LEU A 42 -3.64 3.41 6.50
N GLU A 43 -3.45 2.74 7.62
CA GLU A 43 -3.70 3.30 8.95
C GLU A 43 -2.36 3.58 9.66
N ASP A 44 -2.16 4.82 10.10
CA ASP A 44 -1.04 5.25 10.93
C ASP A 44 -1.59 5.89 12.22
N GLY A 45 -1.64 5.10 13.30
CA GLY A 45 -2.25 5.52 14.54
C GLY A 45 -3.77 5.75 14.40
N GLU A 46 -4.22 7.00 14.58
CA GLU A 46 -5.62 7.40 14.43
C GLU A 46 -5.93 7.95 13.03
N ASP A 47 -4.90 8.14 12.19
CA ASP A 47 -5.04 8.72 10.86
C ASP A 47 -5.23 7.63 9.80
N THR A 48 -6.16 7.88 8.87
CA THR A 48 -6.37 7.04 7.68
C THR A 48 -5.86 7.77 6.44
N ILE A 49 -4.90 7.14 5.74
CA ILE A 49 -4.26 7.68 4.55
C ILE A 49 -4.73 6.90 3.34
N VAL A 50 -5.26 7.60 2.33
CA VAL A 50 -5.64 7.00 1.04
C VAL A 50 -4.65 7.44 -0.03
N ILE A 51 -3.93 6.47 -0.61
CA ILE A 51 -2.92 6.69 -1.64
C ILE A 51 -3.48 6.24 -2.99
N ARG A 52 -3.40 7.09 -4.01
CA ARG A 52 -3.78 6.70 -5.37
C ARG A 52 -2.68 5.89 -6.04
N GLY A 53 -3.04 4.77 -6.66
CA GLY A 53 -2.08 3.81 -7.24
C GLY A 53 -1.29 4.36 -8.43
N ASP A 54 -1.79 5.39 -9.11
CA ASP A 54 -1.04 6.08 -10.15
C ASP A 54 0.14 6.90 -9.60
N ASN A 55 0.21 7.16 -8.29
CA ASN A 55 1.33 7.83 -7.64
C ASN A 55 2.33 6.89 -6.98
N VAL A 56 2.00 5.59 -6.85
CA VAL A 56 2.85 4.59 -6.18
C VAL A 56 4.00 4.15 -7.09
N VAL A 57 5.19 4.02 -6.50
CA VAL A 57 6.41 3.53 -7.17
C VAL A 57 6.80 2.17 -6.64
N THR A 58 6.89 2.01 -5.32
CA THR A 58 7.16 0.73 -4.66
C THR A 58 6.26 0.55 -3.44
N ILE A 59 5.94 -0.70 -3.15
CA ILE A 59 5.28 -1.14 -1.92
C ILE A 59 6.20 -2.18 -1.30
N GLN A 60 6.58 -1.96 -0.05
CA GLN A 60 7.43 -2.86 0.70
C GLN A 60 6.60 -3.42 1.87
N PRO A 61 6.09 -4.66 1.75
CA PRO A 61 5.31 -5.33 2.78
C PRO A 61 6.17 -5.88 3.93
#